data_AF-A0A925JPS3-F1
#
_entry.id   AF-A0A925JPS3-F1
#
_cell.length_a   1.000
_cell.length_b   1.000
_cell.length_c   1.000
_cell.angle_alpha   90.00
_cell.angle_beta   90.00
_cell.angle_gamma   90.00
#
_symmetry.space_group_name_H-M   'P 1'
#
loop_
_entity.id
_entity.type
_entity.pdbx_description
1 polymer ?
#
loop_
_entity_poly.entity_id
_entity_poly.type
_entity_poly.pdbx_seq_one_letter_code
_entity_poly.pdbx_strand_id
1 'polypeptide(L)'
;MRKPMIKRGLICLCLLLFGGPGRAATPPSEQRTYVEQQYHVVRDLRYDWQVFDRTYGAYVPYLKPKHGNVSSVSLAVDLAAQRGNELLFYAAEETYLFVNAALQRRIEPGWVILRTDSLRAFYRQGPFFLTLYCASGTLPPPTALIGHRKTIRQVAASVAPVWVVQPRRVSGFNYFVVLASLFILGNYAFLRNLHAGAFARFYSPRSLFAASQREDDVQVGKPLNSINLLFLLNHAFLLALLYVLIREGTQRTLFPEPGLRTPESLGHYASHFLVVGSVVFLLIVVKYAGTYLLGNLFRFEKLVNVHFFEYIHLSKVFYTLIVPVWVVIFTSYPSHLAAAERFYIPLIIGFSFLRIGLISLSLNRLASHRNLYLFSYLCVTELVPLLTGIKVLL
;
A
#
# COMPACT_ATOMS: atom_id res chain seq x y z
N MET A 1 -9.87 -77.13 19.63
CA MET A 1 -11.10 -77.46 20.39
C MET A 1 -10.95 -76.98 21.83
N ARG A 2 -11.97 -76.26 22.33
CA ARG A 2 -12.32 -75.95 23.74
C ARG A 2 -11.36 -75.12 24.62
N LYS A 3 -11.78 -73.88 24.88
CA LYS A 3 -11.64 -73.15 26.17
C LYS A 3 -12.36 -73.93 27.30
N PRO A 4 -11.96 -73.80 28.58
CA PRO A 4 -12.51 -72.76 29.48
C PRO A 4 -11.42 -72.18 30.44
N MET A 5 -11.34 -70.89 30.78
CA MET A 5 -12.21 -70.02 31.60
C MET A 5 -12.43 -70.52 33.05
N ILE A 6 -11.94 -69.75 34.04
CA ILE A 6 -12.66 -69.23 35.26
C ILE A 6 -11.75 -69.04 36.50
N LYS A 7 -11.52 -67.75 36.82
CA LYS A 7 -11.72 -66.99 38.09
C LYS A 7 -10.95 -67.26 39.41
N ARG A 8 -10.73 -66.10 40.07
CA ARG A 8 -10.65 -65.76 41.53
C ARG A 8 -9.26 -65.91 42.14
N GLY A 9 -8.60 -64.82 42.50
CA GLY A 9 -8.82 -63.91 43.64
C GLY A 9 -7.40 -63.62 44.19
N LEU A 10 -7.02 -62.58 44.91
CA LEU A 10 -7.68 -61.75 45.90
C LEU A 10 -6.58 -60.81 46.44
N ILE A 11 -6.66 -59.49 46.23
CA ILE A 11 -6.04 -58.44 47.07
C ILE A 11 -6.93 -57.20 46.87
N CYS A 12 -8.02 -57.00 47.62
CA CYS A 12 -8.12 -56.52 49.01
C CYS A 12 -7.30 -55.22 49.23
N LEU A 13 -7.89 -54.05 48.91
CA LEU A 13 -8.72 -53.22 49.81
C LEU A 13 -7.85 -52.30 50.69
N CYS A 14 -7.68 -51.05 50.25
CA CYS A 14 -7.67 -49.88 51.12
C CYS A 14 -7.90 -48.62 50.27
N LEU A 15 -8.71 -47.69 50.80
CA LEU A 15 -9.06 -46.35 50.30
C LEU A 15 -10.31 -46.23 49.43
N LEU A 16 -11.45 -46.35 50.11
CA LEU A 16 -12.63 -45.52 49.86
C LEU A 16 -12.31 -44.04 50.13
N LEU A 17 -13.15 -43.18 49.53
CA LEU A 17 -13.25 -41.72 49.68
C LEU A 17 -12.40 -40.93 48.68
N PHE A 18 -12.94 -40.75 47.47
CA PHE A 18 -13.33 -39.41 46.99
C PHE A 18 -14.31 -39.61 45.83
N GLY A 19 -15.50 -39.02 45.95
CA GLY A 19 -16.48 -38.97 44.88
C GLY A 19 -15.84 -38.35 43.64
N GLY A 20 -15.76 -39.12 42.56
CA GLY A 20 -15.25 -38.63 41.28
C GLY A 20 -16.12 -37.48 40.81
N PRO A 21 -15.57 -36.27 40.60
CA PRO A 21 -16.34 -35.18 40.04
C PRO A 21 -16.77 -35.57 38.63
N GLY A 22 -18.00 -35.24 38.26
CA GLY A 22 -18.49 -35.38 36.89
C GLY A 22 -17.44 -34.84 35.92
N ARG A 23 -17.22 -35.59 34.82
CA ARG A 23 -16.26 -35.23 33.76
C ARG A 23 -16.42 -33.75 33.43
N ALA A 24 -15.53 -32.93 33.99
CA ALA A 24 -15.48 -31.52 33.67
C ALA A 24 -15.15 -31.42 32.18
N ALA A 25 -15.98 -30.71 31.43
CA ALA A 25 -15.67 -30.31 30.07
C ALA A 25 -14.28 -29.67 30.09
N THR A 26 -13.37 -30.17 29.26
CA THR A 26 -12.04 -29.60 29.12
C THR A 26 -12.14 -28.09 28.86
N PRO A 27 -11.27 -27.25 29.44
CA PRO A 27 -11.38 -25.82 29.30
C PRO A 27 -11.23 -25.41 27.81
N PRO A 28 -11.99 -24.40 27.33
CA PRO A 28 -11.99 -23.98 25.92
C PRO A 28 -10.60 -23.60 25.37
N SER A 29 -9.66 -23.23 26.24
CA SER A 29 -8.28 -22.89 25.90
C SER A 29 -7.46 -24.09 25.43
N GLU A 30 -7.58 -25.25 26.09
CA GLU A 30 -6.84 -26.46 25.70
C GLU A 30 -7.41 -27.09 24.42
N GLN A 31 -8.72 -26.93 24.20
CA GLN A 31 -9.40 -27.43 22.99
C GLN A 31 -8.97 -26.67 21.73
N ARG A 32 -8.71 -25.36 21.84
CA ARG A 32 -8.21 -24.53 20.72
C ARG A 32 -6.79 -24.91 20.31
N THR A 33 -5.94 -25.26 21.26
CA THR A 33 -4.54 -25.64 21.01
C THR A 33 -4.43 -26.80 20.01
N TYR A 34 -5.34 -27.78 20.05
CA TYR A 34 -5.36 -28.89 19.08
C TYR A 34 -5.62 -28.41 17.64
N VAL A 35 -6.60 -27.53 17.45
CA VAL A 35 -6.94 -27.01 16.13
C VAL A 35 -5.87 -26.04 15.64
N GLU A 36 -5.36 -25.16 16.49
CA GLU A 36 -4.31 -24.20 16.14
C GLU A 36 -2.99 -24.88 15.77
N GLN A 37 -2.71 -26.07 16.28
CA GLN A 37 -1.54 -26.86 15.87
C GLN A 37 -1.69 -27.43 14.46
N GLN A 38 -2.89 -27.92 14.10
CA GLN A 38 -3.12 -28.66 12.85
C GLN A 38 -3.74 -27.83 11.72
N TYR A 39 -4.35 -26.68 12.03
CA TYR A 39 -5.09 -25.83 11.11
C TYR A 39 -4.62 -24.39 11.20
N HIS A 40 -4.59 -23.70 10.06
CA HIS A 40 -4.46 -22.26 10.02
C HIS A 40 -5.86 -21.65 10.10
N VAL A 41 -6.19 -21.05 11.25
CA VAL A 41 -7.50 -20.41 11.49
C VAL A 41 -7.56 -19.10 10.69
N VAL A 42 -8.56 -19.00 9.81
CA VAL A 42 -8.82 -17.82 8.96
C VAL A 42 -9.85 -16.90 9.61
N ARG A 43 -10.88 -17.47 10.26
CA ARG A 43 -11.94 -16.71 10.92
C ARG A 43 -12.46 -17.45 12.15
N ASP A 44 -12.64 -16.72 13.25
CA ASP A 44 -13.33 -17.20 14.45
C ASP A 44 -14.81 -16.79 14.38
N LEU A 45 -15.72 -17.76 14.50
CA LEU A 45 -17.16 -17.57 14.33
C LEU A 45 -17.88 -17.38 15.68
N ARG A 46 -17.14 -17.15 16.77
CA ARG A 46 -17.69 -16.99 18.13
C ARG A 46 -18.84 -15.97 18.23
N TYR A 47 -18.79 -14.90 17.44
CA TYR A 47 -19.80 -13.82 17.48
C TYR A 47 -20.89 -13.95 16.41
N ASP A 48 -20.78 -14.94 15.51
CA ASP A 48 -21.68 -15.11 14.36
C ASP A 48 -22.87 -16.02 14.67
N TRP A 49 -22.92 -16.60 15.88
CA TRP A 49 -24.00 -17.47 16.33
C TRP A 49 -25.29 -16.70 16.55
N GLN A 50 -26.40 -17.34 16.17
CA GLN A 50 -27.75 -16.81 16.25
C GLN A 50 -28.67 -17.78 16.96
N VAL A 51 -29.70 -17.26 17.61
CA VAL A 51 -30.77 -18.02 18.28
C VAL A 51 -32.10 -17.51 17.77
N PHE A 52 -33.07 -18.41 17.61
CA PHE A 52 -34.43 -18.01 17.25
C PHE A 52 -35.16 -17.43 18.47
N ASP A 53 -35.53 -16.15 18.43
CA ASP A 53 -36.34 -15.51 19.46
C ASP A 53 -37.81 -15.55 19.04
N ARG A 54 -38.64 -16.24 19.82
CA ARG A 54 -40.08 -16.38 19.56
C ARG A 54 -40.83 -15.04 19.61
N THR A 55 -40.33 -14.07 20.37
CA THR A 55 -40.94 -12.76 20.53
C THR A 55 -40.84 -11.93 19.26
N TYR A 56 -39.69 -12.03 18.58
CA TYR A 56 -39.41 -11.28 17.35
C TYR A 56 -39.70 -12.09 16.08
N GLY A 57 -39.95 -13.40 16.20
CA GLY A 57 -40.15 -14.29 15.05
C GLY A 57 -38.91 -14.38 14.14
N ALA A 58 -37.72 -14.09 14.67
CA ALA A 58 -36.50 -13.93 13.89
C ALA A 58 -35.27 -14.49 14.63
N TYR A 59 -34.20 -14.74 13.86
CA TYR A 59 -32.90 -15.11 14.41
C TYR A 59 -32.17 -13.86 14.92
N VAL A 60 -31.81 -13.87 16.20
CA VAL A 60 -31.08 -12.79 16.88
C VAL A 60 -29.68 -13.26 17.28
N PRO A 61 -28.68 -12.37 17.36
CA PRO A 61 -27.33 -12.74 17.80
C PRO A 61 -27.33 -13.38 19.19
N TYR A 62 -26.53 -14.43 19.36
CA TYR A 62 -26.36 -15.11 20.63
C TYR A 62 -25.64 -14.21 21.64
N LEU A 63 -26.23 -14.08 22.82
CA LEU A 63 -25.67 -13.30 23.94
C LEU A 63 -25.70 -14.18 25.19
N LYS A 64 -24.52 -14.57 25.69
CA LYS A 64 -24.37 -15.46 26.86
C LYS A 64 -25.23 -15.06 28.08
N PRO A 65 -25.35 -13.77 28.47
CA PRO A 65 -26.17 -13.38 29.62
C PRO A 65 -27.69 -13.59 29.42
N LYS A 66 -28.17 -13.55 28.18
CA LYS A 66 -29.62 -13.60 27.85
C LYS A 66 -30.05 -14.97 27.33
N HIS A 67 -29.16 -15.69 26.67
CA HIS A 67 -29.45 -16.91 25.93
C HIS A 67 -28.70 -18.13 26.48
N GLY A 68 -28.18 -18.08 27.72
CA GLY A 68 -27.40 -19.18 28.30
C GLY A 68 -28.15 -20.52 28.43
N ASN A 69 -29.49 -20.51 28.43
CA ASN A 69 -30.35 -21.69 28.61
C ASN A 69 -31.03 -22.15 27.32
N VAL A 70 -30.44 -21.91 26.16
CA VAL A 70 -31.02 -22.31 24.87
C VAL A 70 -30.47 -23.66 24.44
N SER A 71 -31.37 -24.49 23.90
CA SER A 71 -31.05 -25.84 23.42
C SER A 71 -30.61 -25.87 21.96
N SER A 72 -30.75 -24.76 21.23
CA SER A 72 -30.31 -24.66 19.83
C SER A 72 -29.64 -23.34 19.51
N VAL A 73 -28.65 -23.40 18.64
CA VAL A 73 -27.91 -22.27 18.07
C VAL A 73 -27.74 -22.50 16.59
N SER A 74 -27.78 -21.43 15.81
CA SER A 74 -27.67 -21.49 14.36
C SER A 74 -26.58 -20.56 13.84
N LEU A 75 -26.03 -20.90 12.69
CA LEU A 75 -24.97 -20.17 12.02
C LEU A 75 -25.26 -20.15 10.53
N ALA A 76 -25.32 -18.95 9.96
CA ALA A 76 -25.38 -18.76 8.52
C ALA A 76 -23.95 -18.62 7.97
N VAL A 77 -23.55 -19.52 7.07
CA VAL A 77 -22.23 -19.48 6.42
C VAL A 77 -22.40 -19.33 4.91
N ASP A 78 -21.67 -18.41 4.31
CA ASP A 78 -21.55 -18.34 2.86
C ASP A 78 -20.44 -19.29 2.38
N LEU A 79 -20.84 -20.45 1.84
CA LEU A 79 -19.91 -21.44 1.29
C LEU A 79 -19.19 -20.96 0.04
N ALA A 80 -19.72 -19.97 -0.69
CA ALA A 80 -19.08 -19.45 -1.90
C ALA A 80 -17.86 -18.58 -1.58
N ALA A 81 -17.91 -17.86 -0.46
CA ALA A 81 -16.81 -17.03 0.05
C ALA A 81 -15.68 -17.83 0.73
N GLN A 82 -15.93 -19.10 1.10
CA GLN A 82 -15.03 -19.92 1.91
C GLN A 82 -14.46 -21.14 1.15
N ARG A 83 -14.15 -20.98 -0.14
CA ARG A 83 -13.58 -22.05 -0.99
C ARG A 83 -12.22 -22.52 -0.45
N GLY A 84 -12.02 -23.83 -0.40
CA GLY A 84 -10.77 -24.44 0.07
C GLY A 84 -10.55 -24.39 1.59
N ASN A 85 -11.54 -23.92 2.36
CA ASN A 85 -11.50 -23.93 3.82
C ASN A 85 -12.31 -25.10 4.40
N GLU A 86 -12.08 -25.40 5.67
CA GLU A 86 -12.84 -26.38 6.43
C GLU A 86 -13.53 -25.64 7.60
N LEU A 87 -14.79 -25.98 7.84
CA LEU A 87 -15.57 -25.52 8.98
C LEU A 87 -15.34 -26.51 10.12
N LEU A 88 -14.70 -26.03 11.18
CA LEU A 88 -14.40 -26.78 12.38
C LEU A 88 -15.32 -26.31 13.50
N PHE A 89 -16.01 -27.21 14.17
CA PHE A 89 -16.72 -26.86 15.39
C PHE A 89 -16.56 -27.93 16.45
N TYR A 90 -16.60 -27.49 17.71
CA TYR A 90 -16.46 -28.37 18.86
C TYR A 90 -17.83 -28.62 19.52
N ALA A 91 -18.20 -29.89 19.64
CA ALA A 91 -19.36 -30.33 20.40
C ALA A 91 -18.88 -30.83 21.79
N ALA A 92 -19.26 -30.13 22.85
CA ALA A 92 -18.91 -30.54 24.22
C ALA A 92 -19.76 -31.72 24.72
N GLU A 93 -20.98 -31.84 24.20
CA GLU A 93 -21.96 -32.86 24.55
C GLU A 93 -22.56 -33.45 23.26
N GLU A 94 -23.35 -34.51 23.42
CA GLU A 94 -24.06 -35.11 22.29
C GLU A 94 -25.00 -34.12 21.61
N THR A 95 -24.67 -33.76 20.37
CA THR A 95 -25.34 -32.69 19.64
C THR A 95 -25.90 -33.23 18.32
N TYR A 96 -27.08 -32.76 17.95
CA TYR A 96 -27.70 -33.08 16.66
C TYR A 96 -27.40 -31.97 15.66
N LEU A 97 -26.88 -32.37 14.51
CA LEU A 97 -26.55 -31.47 13.41
C LEU A 97 -27.72 -31.39 12.45
N PHE A 98 -28.24 -30.18 12.29
CA PHE A 98 -29.20 -29.84 11.27
C PHE A 98 -28.54 -28.95 10.23
N VAL A 99 -28.82 -29.24 8.97
CA VAL A 99 -28.42 -28.39 7.83
C VAL A 99 -29.68 -28.02 7.08
N ASN A 100 -29.94 -26.72 6.93
CA ASN A 100 -31.15 -26.19 6.30
C ASN A 100 -32.43 -26.84 6.85
N ALA A 101 -32.54 -26.89 8.19
CA ALA A 101 -33.64 -27.52 8.94
C ALA A 101 -33.82 -29.05 8.77
N ALA A 102 -32.95 -29.74 8.02
CA ALA A 102 -32.96 -31.19 7.91
C ALA A 102 -31.92 -31.83 8.85
N LEU A 103 -32.34 -32.83 9.63
CA LEU A 103 -31.45 -33.60 10.49
C LEU A 103 -30.48 -34.42 9.64
N GLN A 104 -29.18 -34.17 9.80
CA GLN A 104 -28.14 -34.87 9.05
C GLN A 104 -27.52 -35.99 9.87
N ARG A 105 -27.10 -35.68 11.10
CA ARG A 105 -26.26 -36.59 11.89
C ARG A 105 -26.33 -36.28 13.40
N ARG A 106 -26.20 -37.33 14.21
CA ARG A 106 -25.89 -37.24 15.65
C ARG A 106 -24.36 -37.20 15.85
N ILE A 107 -23.89 -36.21 16.59
CA ILE A 107 -22.48 -35.93 16.86
C ILE A 107 -22.17 -36.29 18.31
N GLU A 108 -21.15 -37.13 18.50
CA GLU A 108 -20.56 -37.41 19.80
C GLU A 108 -19.62 -36.27 20.25
N PRO A 109 -19.34 -36.12 21.55
CA PRO A 109 -18.45 -35.07 22.05
C PRO A 109 -17.08 -35.09 21.36
N GLY A 110 -16.68 -33.97 20.77
CA GLY A 110 -15.41 -33.83 20.04
C GLY A 110 -15.43 -32.78 18.93
N TRP A 111 -14.30 -32.70 18.21
CA TRP A 111 -14.14 -31.85 17.03
C TRP A 111 -14.79 -32.47 15.81
N VAL A 112 -15.63 -31.70 15.13
CA VAL A 112 -16.22 -32.06 13.84
C VAL A 112 -15.68 -31.13 12.77
N ILE A 113 -15.22 -31.75 11.67
CA ILE A 113 -14.60 -31.08 10.54
C ILE A 113 -15.50 -31.29 9.32
N LEU A 114 -15.96 -30.19 8.74
CA LEU A 114 -16.78 -30.20 7.53
C LEU A 114 -16.05 -29.45 6.41
N ARG A 115 -15.82 -30.12 5.29
CA ARG A 115 -15.21 -29.49 4.11
C ARG A 115 -16.23 -28.61 3.38
N THR A 116 -15.93 -27.32 3.21
CA THR A 116 -16.85 -26.38 2.57
C THR A 116 -17.08 -26.74 1.10
N ASP A 117 -16.06 -27.27 0.41
CA ASP A 117 -16.16 -27.67 -1.00
C ASP A 117 -17.10 -28.88 -1.20
N SER A 118 -17.03 -29.87 -0.29
CA SER A 118 -17.95 -31.02 -0.29
C SER A 118 -19.39 -30.59 0.01
N LEU A 119 -19.58 -29.71 1.01
CA LEU A 119 -20.88 -29.16 1.35
C LEU A 119 -21.48 -28.36 0.19
N ARG A 120 -20.66 -27.55 -0.49
CA ARG A 120 -21.09 -26.75 -1.63
C ARG A 120 -21.50 -27.60 -2.83
N ALA A 121 -20.79 -28.71 -3.07
CA ALA A 121 -21.13 -29.65 -4.14
C ALA A 121 -22.52 -30.28 -3.94
N PHE A 122 -22.96 -30.42 -2.69
CA PHE A 122 -24.25 -31.02 -2.32
C PHE A 122 -25.38 -29.97 -2.20
N TYR A 123 -25.15 -28.87 -1.50
CA TYR A 123 -26.16 -27.83 -1.20
C TYR A 123 -26.11 -26.65 -2.18
N ARG A 124 -25.93 -26.93 -3.48
CA ARG A 124 -25.45 -26.04 -4.57
C ARG A 124 -26.00 -24.60 -4.67
N GLN A 125 -27.04 -24.20 -3.95
CA GLN A 125 -27.60 -22.84 -3.99
C GLN A 125 -28.19 -22.42 -2.62
N GLY A 126 -27.78 -21.25 -2.11
CA GLY A 126 -28.35 -20.58 -0.93
C GLY A 126 -27.39 -20.42 0.26
N PRO A 127 -27.74 -19.57 1.25
CA PRO A 127 -26.98 -19.46 2.50
C PRO A 127 -27.00 -20.80 3.23
N PHE A 128 -25.82 -21.33 3.55
CA PHE A 128 -25.74 -22.60 4.28
C PHE A 128 -26.08 -22.34 5.74
N PHE A 129 -27.20 -22.91 6.19
CA PHE A 129 -27.70 -22.70 7.54
C PHE A 129 -27.42 -23.93 8.38
N LEU A 130 -26.49 -23.80 9.32
CA LEU A 130 -26.09 -24.84 10.26
C LEU A 130 -26.83 -24.61 11.58
N THR A 131 -27.53 -25.61 12.09
CA THR A 131 -28.15 -25.56 13.41
C THR A 131 -27.63 -26.71 14.26
N LEU A 132 -27.15 -26.39 15.46
CA LEU A 132 -26.74 -27.34 16.48
C LEU A 132 -27.82 -27.41 17.55
N TYR A 133 -28.28 -28.61 17.86
CA TYR A 133 -29.29 -28.86 18.88
C TYR A 133 -28.77 -29.84 19.95
N CYS A 134 -28.87 -29.46 21.22
CA CYS A 134 -28.51 -30.31 22.35
C CYS A 134 -29.74 -30.79 23.10
N ALA A 135 -29.87 -32.10 23.27
CA ALA A 135 -30.99 -32.71 23.99
C ALA A 135 -30.92 -32.49 25.51
N SER A 136 -29.74 -32.22 26.06
CA SER A 136 -29.50 -31.95 27.49
C SER A 136 -29.98 -30.56 27.95
N GLY A 137 -30.53 -29.75 27.04
CA GLY A 137 -31.23 -28.50 27.35
C GLY A 137 -30.36 -27.25 27.41
N THR A 138 -29.05 -27.38 27.68
CA THR A 138 -28.15 -26.23 27.82
C THR A 138 -26.94 -26.40 26.90
N LEU A 139 -26.86 -25.63 25.82
CA LEU A 139 -25.69 -25.69 24.95
C LEU A 139 -24.57 -24.78 25.49
N PRO A 140 -23.36 -25.30 25.77
CA PRO A 140 -22.20 -24.46 26.04
C PRO A 140 -21.85 -23.61 24.81
N PRO A 141 -21.15 -22.47 24.96
CA PRO A 141 -20.88 -21.56 23.86
C PRO A 141 -20.17 -22.31 22.72
N PRO A 142 -20.83 -22.48 21.56
CA PRO A 142 -20.29 -23.28 20.48
C PRO A 142 -19.04 -22.60 19.93
N THR A 143 -17.91 -23.31 19.95
CA THR A 143 -16.69 -22.82 19.32
C THR A 143 -16.65 -23.32 17.89
N ALA A 144 -16.87 -22.42 16.93
CA ALA A 144 -16.68 -22.68 15.51
C ALA A 144 -15.56 -21.82 14.94
N LEU A 145 -14.76 -22.43 14.09
CA LEU A 145 -13.59 -21.85 13.44
C LEU A 145 -13.66 -22.22 11.96
N ILE A 146 -13.22 -21.30 11.11
CA ILE A 146 -12.96 -21.59 9.70
C ILE A 146 -11.45 -21.61 9.52
N GLY A 147 -10.91 -22.68 8.98
CA GLY A 147 -9.48 -22.80 8.73
C GLY A 147 -9.16 -23.87 7.69
N HIS A 148 -7.95 -23.86 7.17
CA HIS A 148 -7.47 -24.91 6.28
C HIS A 148 -6.36 -25.70 6.96
N ARG A 149 -6.25 -26.98 6.62
CA ARG A 149 -5.27 -27.88 7.23
C ARG A 149 -3.85 -27.42 6.89
N LYS A 150 -3.00 -27.30 7.91
CA LYS A 150 -1.58 -27.03 7.69
C LYS A 150 -0.99 -28.23 6.94
N THR A 151 -0.43 -28.00 5.76
CA THR A 151 0.25 -29.06 5.00
C THR A 151 1.49 -29.50 5.79
N ILE A 152 1.88 -30.78 5.76
CA ILE A 152 2.97 -31.39 6.56
C ILE A 152 4.29 -30.59 6.50
N ARG A 153 4.50 -29.78 5.46
CA ARG A 153 5.62 -28.82 5.35
C ARG A 153 5.62 -27.68 6.37
N GLN A 154 4.50 -27.38 7.02
CA GLN A 154 4.34 -26.28 8.00
C GLN A 154 4.29 -26.76 9.45
N VAL A 155 4.04 -28.05 9.72
CA VAL A 155 4.02 -28.58 11.10
C VAL A 155 5.44 -28.75 11.65
N ALA A 156 6.44 -28.92 10.78
CA ALA A 156 7.86 -28.89 11.18
C ALA A 156 8.40 -27.47 11.51
N ALA A 157 7.58 -26.42 11.33
CA ALA A 157 7.99 -25.03 11.54
C ALA A 157 7.55 -24.43 12.89
N SER A 158 7.03 -25.24 13.83
CA SER A 158 6.67 -24.78 15.18
C SER A 158 7.71 -25.14 16.25
N VAL A 159 8.87 -25.66 15.87
CA VAL A 159 10.02 -25.81 16.77
C VAL A 159 11.20 -25.07 16.13
N ALA A 160 11.62 -23.99 16.78
CA ALA A 160 12.59 -22.98 16.36
C ALA A 160 12.09 -21.99 15.28
N PRO A 161 12.41 -20.69 15.40
CA PRO A 161 12.14 -19.70 14.36
C PRO A 161 13.05 -20.00 13.17
N VAL A 162 12.61 -20.89 12.29
CA VAL A 162 13.20 -21.02 10.96
C VAL A 162 12.89 -19.71 10.26
N TRP A 163 13.93 -18.93 9.99
CA TRP A 163 13.87 -17.77 9.13
C TRP A 163 13.14 -18.17 7.84
N VAL A 164 11.87 -17.81 7.73
CA VAL A 164 11.12 -17.99 6.49
C VAL A 164 11.72 -16.99 5.53
N VAL A 165 12.67 -17.45 4.73
CA VAL A 165 13.22 -16.71 3.60
C VAL A 165 12.07 -16.46 2.65
N GLN A 166 11.40 -15.33 2.82
CA GLN A 166 10.47 -14.85 1.82
C GLN A 166 11.31 -14.61 0.56
N PRO A 167 10.94 -15.21 -0.59
CA PRO A 167 11.61 -14.89 -1.84
C PRO A 167 11.50 -13.38 -2.02
N ARG A 168 12.66 -12.69 -2.04
CA ARG A 168 12.73 -11.25 -2.31
C ARG A 168 11.97 -11.05 -3.62
N ARG A 169 10.84 -10.34 -3.57
CA ARG A 169 10.13 -9.93 -4.79
C ARG A 169 11.09 -9.03 -5.55
N VAL A 170 11.74 -9.58 -6.56
CA VAL A 170 12.61 -8.82 -7.45
C VAL A 170 11.68 -8.03 -8.36
N SER A 171 11.24 -6.85 -7.93
CA SER A 171 10.56 -5.94 -8.85
C SER A 171 11.60 -5.36 -9.82
N GLY A 172 11.24 -5.25 -11.09
CA GLY A 172 12.10 -4.63 -12.12
C GLY A 172 12.41 -3.16 -11.82
N PHE A 173 11.71 -2.56 -10.86
CA PHE A 173 11.81 -1.16 -10.48
C PHE A 173 13.22 -0.75 -10.02
N ASN A 174 13.86 -1.53 -9.15
CA ASN A 174 15.20 -1.18 -8.65
C ASN A 174 16.24 -1.14 -9.79
N TYR A 175 16.17 -2.11 -10.71
CA TYR A 175 17.02 -2.11 -11.90
C TYR A 175 16.73 -0.91 -12.81
N PHE A 176 15.45 -0.56 -12.98
CA PHE A 176 15.06 0.64 -13.71
C PHE A 176 15.62 1.91 -13.07
N VAL A 177 15.50 2.10 -11.75
CA VAL A 177 16.01 3.30 -11.05
C VAL A 177 17.51 3.44 -11.22
N VAL A 178 18.26 2.34 -11.09
CA VAL A 178 19.71 2.34 -11.33
C VAL A 178 20.03 2.69 -12.77
N LEU A 179 19.36 2.06 -13.74
CA LEU A 179 19.58 2.31 -15.17
C LEU A 179 19.24 3.75 -15.57
N ALA A 180 18.11 4.28 -15.08
CA ALA A 180 17.70 5.66 -15.32
C ALA A 180 18.67 6.67 -14.67
N SER A 181 19.17 6.37 -13.47
CA SER A 181 20.18 7.19 -12.80
C SER A 181 21.50 7.19 -13.56
N LEU A 182 21.96 6.04 -14.05
CA LEU A 182 23.14 5.93 -14.91
C LEU A 182 22.96 6.67 -16.23
N PHE A 183 21.77 6.58 -16.85
CA PHE A 183 21.44 7.34 -18.06
C PHE A 183 21.54 8.85 -17.80
N ILE A 184 20.95 9.36 -16.72
CA ILE A 184 21.01 10.79 -16.37
C ILE A 184 22.45 11.22 -16.04
N LEU A 185 23.21 10.43 -15.29
CA LEU A 185 24.62 10.69 -15.02
C LEU A 185 25.47 10.70 -16.29
N GLY A 186 25.20 9.78 -17.22
CA GLY A 186 25.82 9.74 -18.54
C GLY A 186 25.54 11.02 -19.33
N ASN A 187 24.29 11.51 -19.31
CA ASN A 187 23.92 12.79 -19.91
C ASN A 187 24.65 13.96 -19.25
N TYR A 188 24.80 13.96 -17.91
CA TYR A 188 25.59 14.99 -17.22
C TYR A 188 27.06 14.98 -17.61
N ALA A 189 27.69 13.80 -17.70
CA ALA A 189 29.07 13.66 -18.13
C ALA A 189 29.25 14.13 -19.57
N PHE A 190 28.33 13.75 -20.46
CA PHE A 190 28.28 14.18 -21.86
C PHE A 190 28.19 15.72 -21.98
N LEU A 191 27.24 16.33 -21.26
CA LEU A 191 27.05 17.79 -21.25
C LEU A 191 28.25 18.53 -20.67
N ARG A 192 28.87 18.00 -19.61
CA ARG A 192 30.07 18.58 -19.00
C ARG A 192 31.26 18.52 -19.95
N ASN A 193 31.43 17.44 -20.69
CA ASN A 193 32.57 17.25 -21.61
C ASN A 193 32.43 18.08 -22.89
N LEU A 194 31.24 18.14 -23.49
CA LEU A 194 31.04 18.91 -24.74
C LEU A 194 30.84 20.40 -24.50
N HIS A 195 30.23 20.78 -23.37
CA HIS A 195 29.80 22.14 -23.10
C HIS A 195 30.15 22.58 -21.67
N ALA A 196 31.41 22.41 -21.28
CA ALA A 196 31.91 22.72 -19.93
C ALA A 196 31.56 24.15 -19.45
N GLY A 197 31.65 25.15 -20.34
CA GLY A 197 31.29 26.54 -20.02
C GLY A 197 29.81 26.72 -19.70
N ALA A 198 28.92 26.16 -20.53
CA ALA A 198 27.48 26.19 -20.29
C ALA A 198 27.11 25.41 -19.02
N PHE A 199 27.76 24.28 -18.78
CA PHE A 199 27.57 23.46 -17.59
C PHE A 199 27.92 24.22 -16.30
N ALA A 200 29.10 24.83 -16.25
CA ALA A 200 29.53 25.62 -15.09
C ALA A 200 28.56 26.78 -14.81
N ARG A 201 27.98 27.36 -15.86
CA ARG A 201 27.00 28.43 -15.72
C ARG A 201 25.66 27.95 -15.14
N PHE A 202 25.07 26.88 -15.71
CA PHE A 202 23.79 26.33 -15.25
C PHE A 202 23.86 25.69 -13.86
N TYR A 203 25.03 25.25 -13.40
CA TYR A 203 25.19 24.58 -12.11
C TYR A 203 26.02 25.37 -11.09
N SER A 204 26.34 26.64 -11.38
CA SER A 204 27.06 27.48 -10.41
C SER A 204 26.13 27.93 -9.27
N PRO A 205 26.48 27.66 -8.00
CA PRO A 205 25.71 28.16 -6.85
C PRO A 205 25.99 29.63 -6.56
N ARG A 206 27.20 30.11 -6.90
CA ARG A 206 27.60 31.52 -6.71
C ARG A 206 26.72 32.49 -7.52
N SER A 207 26.24 32.05 -8.69
CA SER A 207 25.42 32.89 -9.55
C SER A 207 23.96 33.02 -9.07
N LEU A 208 23.52 32.21 -8.11
CA LEU A 208 22.18 32.33 -7.50
C LEU A 208 22.00 33.63 -6.70
N PHE A 209 23.10 34.24 -6.26
CA PHE A 209 23.09 35.49 -5.49
C PHE A 209 23.59 36.70 -6.29
N ALA A 210 24.25 36.46 -7.43
CA ALA A 210 24.86 37.47 -8.29
C ALA A 210 24.02 37.75 -9.55
N ALA A 211 22.71 37.99 -9.37
CA ALA A 211 21.73 38.24 -10.43
C ALA A 211 22.06 39.43 -11.38
N SER A 212 23.07 40.24 -11.07
CA SER A 212 23.29 41.56 -11.70
C SER A 212 24.13 41.55 -12.99
N GLN A 213 24.78 40.44 -13.39
CA GLN A 213 25.75 40.44 -14.50
C GLN A 213 25.29 39.65 -15.75
N ARG A 214 24.01 39.30 -15.87
CA ARG A 214 23.52 38.35 -16.89
C ARG A 214 22.89 38.97 -18.15
N GLU A 215 22.75 40.29 -18.25
CA GLU A 215 22.12 40.95 -19.40
C GLU A 215 22.96 40.91 -20.70
N ASP A 216 24.29 40.87 -20.59
CA ASP A 216 25.20 40.98 -21.75
C ASP A 216 25.49 39.67 -22.49
N ASP A 217 24.85 38.57 -22.09
CA ASP A 217 25.21 37.26 -22.59
C ASP A 217 24.20 36.71 -23.60
N VAL A 218 24.70 36.46 -24.81
CA VAL A 218 23.94 35.98 -25.98
C VAL A 218 23.14 34.71 -25.68
N GLN A 219 23.59 33.89 -24.72
CA GLN A 219 22.90 32.66 -24.29
C GLN A 219 21.70 32.91 -23.36
N VAL A 220 21.68 34.02 -22.60
CA VAL A 220 20.53 34.45 -21.80
C VAL A 220 19.46 35.04 -22.72
N GLY A 221 19.86 35.72 -23.79
CA GLY A 221 18.94 36.24 -24.80
C GLY A 221 18.21 35.17 -25.62
N LYS A 222 18.70 33.92 -25.66
CA LYS A 222 18.12 32.80 -26.42
C LYS A 222 17.98 31.53 -25.56
N PRO A 223 16.97 31.46 -24.67
CA PRO A 223 16.78 30.31 -23.80
C PRO A 223 16.47 29.01 -24.56
N LEU A 224 15.98 29.07 -25.80
CA LEU A 224 15.71 27.91 -26.66
C LEU A 224 16.86 27.56 -27.64
N ASN A 225 18.08 28.01 -27.40
CA ASN A 225 19.24 27.55 -28.16
C ASN A 225 19.40 26.02 -28.04
N SER A 226 19.89 25.33 -29.07
CA SER A 226 20.04 23.87 -29.11
C SER A 226 20.79 23.31 -27.90
N ILE A 227 21.83 24.01 -27.44
CA ILE A 227 22.57 23.63 -26.24
C ILE A 227 21.68 23.73 -24.99
N ASN A 228 20.94 24.84 -24.83
CA ASN A 228 20.03 25.04 -23.70
C ASN A 228 18.88 24.02 -23.71
N LEU A 229 18.40 23.63 -24.88
CA LEU A 229 17.40 22.57 -25.05
C LEU A 229 17.92 21.21 -24.56
N LEU A 230 19.19 20.87 -24.81
CA LEU A 230 19.79 19.63 -24.25
C LEU A 230 19.84 19.67 -22.71
N PHE A 231 20.23 20.80 -22.12
CA PHE A 231 20.19 20.97 -20.66
C PHE A 231 18.75 20.92 -20.12
N LEU A 232 17.77 21.43 -20.87
CA LEU A 232 16.35 21.40 -20.51
C LEU A 232 15.79 19.98 -20.59
N LEU A 233 16.19 19.22 -21.61
CA LEU A 233 15.82 17.82 -21.80
C LEU A 233 16.37 16.95 -20.67
N ASN A 234 17.66 17.13 -20.31
CA ASN A 234 18.24 16.42 -19.17
C ASN A 234 17.53 16.77 -17.85
N HIS A 235 17.12 18.03 -17.69
CA HIS A 235 16.32 18.45 -16.54
C HIS A 235 14.92 17.81 -16.52
N ALA A 236 14.27 17.68 -17.68
CA ALA A 236 13.00 17.00 -17.80
C ALA A 236 13.10 15.51 -17.45
N PHE A 237 14.17 14.83 -17.86
CA PHE A 237 14.43 13.44 -17.45
C PHE A 237 14.67 13.31 -15.95
N LEU A 238 15.36 14.27 -15.32
CA LEU A 238 15.54 14.28 -13.87
C LEU A 238 14.19 14.41 -13.12
N LEU A 239 13.31 15.29 -13.59
CA LEU A 239 11.96 15.45 -13.04
C LEU A 239 11.08 14.22 -13.30
N ALA A 240 11.24 13.56 -14.46
CA ALA A 240 10.53 12.32 -14.78
C ALA A 240 10.95 11.17 -13.85
N LEU A 241 12.26 11.04 -13.56
CA LEU A 241 12.74 10.07 -12.57
C LEU A 241 12.13 10.35 -11.20
N LEU A 242 12.12 11.62 -10.79
CA LEU A 242 11.50 12.02 -9.53
C LEU A 242 10.02 11.65 -9.47
N TYR A 243 9.25 11.94 -10.53
CA TYR A 243 7.84 11.59 -10.63
C TYR A 243 7.62 10.08 -10.49
N VAL A 244 8.41 9.27 -11.19
CA VAL A 244 8.31 7.80 -11.11
C VAL A 244 8.62 7.30 -9.69
N LEU A 245 9.60 7.89 -9.00
CA LEU A 245 9.91 7.56 -7.60
C LEU A 245 8.76 7.90 -6.64
N ILE A 246 8.11 9.06 -6.83
CA ILE A 246 6.96 9.47 -6.02
C ILE A 246 5.76 8.54 -6.28
N ARG A 247 5.47 8.23 -7.54
CA ARG A 247 4.37 7.33 -7.93
C ARG A 247 4.50 5.97 -7.24
N GLU A 248 5.69 5.38 -7.29
CA GLU A 248 5.94 4.07 -6.67
C GLU A 248 5.90 4.14 -5.14
N GLY A 249 6.40 5.24 -4.54
CA GLY A 249 6.41 5.43 -3.09
C GLY A 249 5.02 5.67 -2.47
N THR A 250 4.13 6.36 -3.19
CA THR A 250 2.86 6.87 -2.62
C THR A 250 1.63 6.13 -3.17
N GLN A 251 1.76 5.33 -4.23
CA GLN A 251 0.65 4.76 -5.03
C GLN A 251 -0.37 5.79 -5.54
N ARG A 252 -0.10 7.09 -5.38
CA ARG A 252 -0.89 8.17 -5.97
C ARG A 252 -0.52 8.29 -7.45
N THR A 253 -1.55 8.29 -8.29
CA THR A 253 -1.41 8.56 -9.71
C THR A 253 -1.92 9.97 -9.98
N LEU A 254 -1.03 10.86 -10.43
CA LEU A 254 -1.43 12.21 -10.90
C LEU A 254 -2.13 12.13 -12.27
N PHE A 255 -1.89 11.05 -13.01
CA PHE A 255 -2.57 10.72 -14.26
C PHE A 255 -3.26 9.36 -14.09
N PRO A 256 -4.60 9.30 -14.13
CA PRO A 256 -5.30 8.02 -14.13
C PRO A 256 -5.02 7.31 -15.46
N GLU A 257 -4.22 6.24 -15.44
CA GLU A 257 -4.08 5.40 -16.63
C GLU A 257 -5.32 4.50 -16.78
N PRO A 258 -6.01 4.56 -17.94
CA PRO A 258 -7.06 3.61 -18.24
C PRO A 258 -6.43 2.26 -18.58
N GLY A 259 -6.49 1.31 -17.65
CA GLY A 259 -6.70 -0.10 -18.01
C GLY A 259 -5.51 -1.04 -18.17
N LEU A 260 -4.25 -0.67 -17.93
CA LEU A 260 -3.14 -1.65 -17.94
C LEU A 260 -2.52 -1.85 -16.55
N ARG A 261 -3.21 -2.65 -15.71
CA ARG A 261 -2.55 -3.43 -14.65
C ARG A 261 -1.78 -4.59 -15.29
N THR A 262 -0.78 -4.27 -16.10
CA THR A 262 0.14 -5.26 -16.70
C THR A 262 1.30 -5.56 -15.76
N PRO A 263 1.90 -6.76 -15.84
CA PRO A 263 3.07 -7.12 -15.03
C PRO A 263 4.18 -6.09 -15.18
N GLU A 264 4.68 -5.60 -14.04
CA GLU A 264 5.67 -4.54 -13.87
C GLU A 264 7.08 -4.96 -14.37
N SER A 265 7.22 -5.04 -15.69
CA SER A 265 8.50 -5.30 -16.35
C SER A 265 9.36 -4.04 -16.40
N LEU A 266 10.69 -4.22 -16.49
CA LEU A 266 11.64 -3.11 -16.65
C LEU A 266 11.29 -2.23 -17.87
N GLY A 267 10.84 -2.85 -18.96
CA GLY A 267 10.46 -2.14 -20.17
C GLY A 267 9.29 -1.17 -19.96
N HIS A 268 8.31 -1.55 -19.13
CA HIS A 268 7.17 -0.70 -18.81
C HIS A 268 7.59 0.56 -18.02
N TYR A 269 8.46 0.41 -17.01
CA TYR A 269 8.99 1.57 -16.29
C TYR A 269 9.85 2.48 -17.19
N ALA A 270 10.66 1.89 -18.07
CA ALA A 270 11.46 2.64 -19.03
C ALA A 270 10.60 3.43 -20.03
N SER A 271 9.55 2.82 -20.59
CA SER A 271 8.62 3.52 -21.49
C SER A 271 7.89 4.65 -20.77
N HIS A 272 7.40 4.40 -19.56
CA HIS A 272 6.70 5.41 -18.77
C HIS A 272 7.64 6.57 -18.41
N PHE A 273 8.90 6.30 -18.06
CA PHE A 273 9.92 7.32 -17.84
C PHE A 273 10.16 8.21 -19.08
N LEU A 274 10.27 7.62 -20.27
CA LEU A 274 10.47 8.37 -21.51
C LEU A 274 9.24 9.22 -21.88
N VAL A 275 8.03 8.67 -21.73
CA VAL A 275 6.78 9.39 -21.99
C VAL A 275 6.64 10.56 -21.01
N VAL A 276 6.81 10.33 -19.71
CA VAL A 276 6.75 11.39 -18.69
C VAL A 276 7.83 12.44 -18.94
N GLY A 277 9.07 12.04 -19.26
CA GLY A 277 10.14 12.98 -19.60
C GLY A 277 9.80 13.86 -20.79
N SER A 278 9.19 13.29 -21.83
CA SER A 278 8.74 14.02 -23.02
C SER A 278 7.61 14.99 -22.71
N VAL A 279 6.62 14.56 -21.89
CA VAL A 279 5.52 15.41 -21.45
C VAL A 279 6.03 16.57 -20.59
N VAL A 280 6.91 16.30 -19.62
CA VAL A 280 7.52 17.34 -18.78
C VAL A 280 8.32 18.33 -19.63
N PHE A 281 9.10 17.84 -20.60
CA PHE A 281 9.84 18.71 -21.53
C PHE A 281 8.89 19.63 -22.30
N LEU A 282 7.81 19.07 -22.87
CA LEU A 282 6.80 19.85 -23.59
C LEU A 282 6.13 20.89 -22.68
N LEU A 283 5.78 20.53 -21.45
CA LEU A 283 5.20 21.46 -20.47
C LEU A 283 6.15 22.62 -20.14
N ILE A 284 7.46 22.38 -20.06
CA ILE A 284 8.44 23.45 -19.84
C ILE A 284 8.51 24.38 -21.06
N VAL A 285 8.45 23.85 -22.28
CA VAL A 285 8.42 24.65 -23.52
C VAL A 285 7.13 25.48 -23.61
N VAL A 286 5.98 24.88 -23.30
CA VAL A 286 4.68 25.57 -23.25
C VAL A 286 4.71 26.66 -22.18
N LYS A 287 5.31 26.39 -21.01
CA LYS A 287 5.50 27.41 -19.96
C LYS A 287 6.32 28.59 -20.48
N TYR A 288 7.43 28.34 -21.19
CA TYR A 288 8.21 29.42 -21.79
C TYR A 288 7.38 30.26 -22.76
N ALA A 289 6.63 29.62 -23.66
CA ALA A 289 5.75 30.31 -24.59
C ALA A 289 4.70 31.16 -23.86
N GLY A 290 4.08 30.64 -22.79
CA GLY A 290 3.15 31.39 -21.95
C GLY A 290 3.79 32.61 -21.29
N THR A 291 4.99 32.45 -20.73
CA THR A 291 5.73 33.59 -20.14
C THR A 291 6.13 34.63 -21.19
N TYR A 292 6.42 34.21 -22.42
CA TYR A 292 6.74 35.10 -23.53
C TYR A 292 5.53 35.90 -24.00
N LEU A 293 4.36 35.26 -24.16
CA LEU A 293 3.11 35.93 -24.50
C LEU A 293 2.72 36.97 -23.44
N LEU A 294 2.78 36.59 -22.17
CA LEU A 294 2.46 37.49 -21.06
C LEU A 294 3.47 38.62 -20.95
N GLY A 295 4.76 38.34 -21.08
CA GLY A 295 5.79 39.37 -21.04
C GLY A 295 5.69 40.38 -22.19
N ASN A 296 5.27 39.94 -23.38
CA ASN A 296 4.99 40.84 -24.50
C ASN A 296 3.79 41.76 -24.20
N LEU A 297 2.71 41.22 -23.62
CA LEU A 297 1.53 41.99 -23.21
C LEU A 297 1.88 43.14 -22.25
N PHE A 298 2.80 42.91 -21.32
CA PHE A 298 3.28 43.90 -20.35
C PHE A 298 4.49 44.73 -20.82
N ARG A 299 4.95 44.55 -22.08
CA ARG A 299 6.14 45.20 -22.66
C ARG A 299 7.44 44.96 -21.86
N PHE A 300 7.62 43.72 -21.39
CA PHE A 300 8.77 43.26 -20.60
C PHE A 300 9.63 42.23 -21.35
N GLU A 301 9.80 42.39 -22.67
CA GLU A 301 10.45 41.39 -23.56
C GLU A 301 11.84 40.94 -23.07
N LYS A 302 12.69 41.88 -22.61
CA LYS A 302 14.02 41.57 -22.08
C LYS A 302 13.95 40.81 -20.74
N LEU A 303 12.92 41.08 -19.94
CA LEU A 303 12.74 40.50 -18.61
C LEU A 303 12.26 39.04 -18.66
N VAL A 304 11.52 38.66 -19.72
CA VAL A 304 11.01 37.28 -19.90
C VAL A 304 12.15 36.27 -19.93
N ASN A 305 13.18 36.55 -20.73
CA ASN A 305 14.28 35.63 -20.92
C ASN A 305 15.08 35.46 -19.62
N VAL A 306 15.26 36.54 -18.86
CA VAL A 306 15.88 36.50 -17.52
C VAL A 306 15.02 35.71 -16.55
N HIS A 307 13.71 35.98 -16.48
CA HIS A 307 12.75 35.26 -15.64
C HIS A 307 12.80 33.76 -15.88
N PHE A 308 12.70 33.34 -17.15
CA PHE A 308 12.72 31.93 -17.50
C PHE A 308 14.08 31.28 -17.22
N PHE A 309 15.18 31.99 -17.48
CA PHE A 309 16.51 31.49 -17.20
C PHE A 309 16.72 31.26 -15.70
N GLU A 310 16.36 32.23 -14.85
CA GLU A 310 16.44 32.10 -13.39
C GLU A 310 15.53 30.99 -12.87
N TYR A 311 14.31 30.87 -13.43
CA TYR A 311 13.40 29.77 -13.11
C TYR A 311 14.04 28.40 -13.36
N ILE A 312 14.64 28.22 -14.55
CA ILE A 312 15.29 26.96 -14.93
C ILE A 312 16.58 26.73 -14.12
N HIS A 313 17.38 27.76 -13.88
CA HIS A 313 18.62 27.68 -13.12
C HIS A 313 18.37 27.25 -11.68
N LEU A 314 17.46 27.94 -10.97
CA LEU A 314 17.08 27.59 -9.60
C LEU A 314 16.53 26.17 -9.50
N SER A 315 15.63 25.80 -10.42
CA SER A 315 15.03 24.47 -10.44
C SER A 315 16.07 23.39 -10.70
N LYS A 316 16.97 23.57 -11.67
CA LYS A 316 18.05 22.62 -11.96
C LYS A 316 18.93 22.39 -10.73
N VAL A 317 19.44 23.44 -10.11
CA VAL A 317 20.33 23.30 -8.94
C VAL A 317 19.64 22.54 -7.80
N PHE A 318 18.39 22.89 -7.49
CA PHE A 318 17.63 22.22 -6.44
C PHE A 318 17.38 20.73 -6.76
N TYR A 319 16.85 20.43 -7.95
CA TYR A 319 16.48 19.06 -8.30
C TYR A 319 17.71 18.15 -8.49
N THR A 320 18.82 18.69 -9.01
CA THR A 320 20.08 17.92 -9.14
C THR A 320 20.67 17.55 -7.79
N LEU A 321 20.43 18.34 -6.73
CA LEU A 321 20.85 18.00 -5.38
C LEU A 321 19.91 16.99 -4.71
N ILE A 322 18.59 17.19 -4.84
CA ILE A 322 17.61 16.44 -4.05
C ILE A 322 17.32 15.04 -4.62
N VAL A 323 17.31 14.88 -5.95
CA VAL A 323 16.94 13.60 -6.59
C VAL A 323 17.93 12.48 -6.25
N PRO A 324 19.27 12.69 -6.28
CA PRO A 324 20.21 11.65 -5.84
C PRO A 324 20.02 11.23 -4.38
N VAL A 325 19.78 12.19 -3.49
CA VAL A 325 19.48 11.90 -2.07
C VAL A 325 18.24 11.02 -1.97
N TRP A 326 17.21 11.34 -2.75
CA TRP A 326 15.97 10.57 -2.77
C TRP A 326 16.15 9.16 -3.33
N VAL A 327 16.91 9.01 -4.41
CA VAL A 327 17.27 7.70 -4.98
C VAL A 327 17.96 6.83 -3.92
N VAL A 328 18.92 7.38 -3.17
CA VAL A 328 19.63 6.65 -2.11
C VAL A 328 18.68 6.23 -0.99
N ILE A 329 17.81 7.12 -0.51
CA ILE A 329 16.82 6.81 0.52
C ILE A 329 15.88 5.69 0.03
N PHE A 330 15.38 5.79 -1.19
CA PHE A 330 14.48 4.81 -1.79
C PHE A 330 15.13 3.44 -1.89
N THR A 331 16.37 3.36 -2.39
CA THR A 331 17.08 2.09 -2.59
C THR A 331 17.54 1.45 -1.29
N SER A 332 17.83 2.27 -0.27
CA SER A 332 18.42 1.79 0.99
C SER A 332 17.37 1.45 2.05
N TYR A 333 16.27 2.21 2.09
CA TYR A 333 15.27 2.14 3.18
C TYR A 333 13.82 2.13 2.65
N PRO A 334 13.39 1.08 1.92
CA PRO A 334 12.05 1.03 1.33
C PRO A 334 10.92 1.09 2.39
N SER A 335 11.15 0.59 3.60
CA SER A 335 10.16 0.66 4.70
C SER A 335 9.91 2.08 5.21
N HIS A 336 10.80 3.03 4.94
CA HIS A 336 10.69 4.42 5.38
C HIS A 336 10.10 5.36 4.32
N LEU A 337 9.71 4.85 3.15
CA LEU A 337 9.19 5.64 2.04
C LEU A 337 7.97 6.48 2.42
N ALA A 338 7.01 5.89 3.13
CA ALA A 338 5.81 6.60 3.58
C ALA A 338 6.12 7.70 4.62
N ALA A 339 7.17 7.53 5.43
CA ALA A 339 7.62 8.56 6.36
C ALA A 339 8.38 9.67 5.63
N ALA A 340 9.18 9.32 4.63
CA ALA A 340 9.97 10.24 3.84
C ALA A 340 9.10 11.17 2.98
N GLU A 341 7.94 10.70 2.49
CA GLU A 341 6.96 11.51 1.77
C GLU A 341 6.50 12.74 2.58
N ARG A 342 6.27 12.57 3.90
CA ARG A 342 5.84 13.64 4.80
C ARG A 342 6.83 14.80 4.87
N PHE A 343 8.11 14.54 4.64
CA PHE A 343 9.14 15.58 4.61
C PHE A 343 9.36 16.13 3.19
N TYR A 344 9.22 15.28 2.19
CA TYR A 344 9.58 15.62 0.82
C TYR A 344 8.56 16.55 0.13
N ILE A 345 7.26 16.25 0.25
CA ILE A 345 6.20 17.10 -0.31
C ILE A 345 6.30 18.54 0.20
N PRO A 346 6.35 18.81 1.53
CA PRO A 346 6.48 20.18 2.01
C PRO A 346 7.83 20.81 1.63
N LEU A 347 8.90 20.03 1.46
CA LEU A 347 10.17 20.56 0.97
C LEU A 347 10.05 21.10 -0.47
N ILE A 348 9.39 20.37 -1.39
CA ILE A 348 9.13 20.86 -2.75
C ILE A 348 8.25 22.11 -2.73
N ILE A 349 7.18 22.09 -1.92
CA ILE A 349 6.25 23.22 -1.82
C ILE A 349 6.99 24.45 -1.28
N GLY A 350 7.74 24.29 -0.18
CA GLY A 350 8.55 25.35 0.42
C GLY A 350 9.59 25.90 -0.55
N PHE A 351 10.29 25.03 -1.28
CA PHE A 351 11.21 25.46 -2.33
C PHE A 351 10.50 26.23 -3.46
N SER A 352 9.29 25.83 -3.84
CA SER A 352 8.52 26.51 -4.88
C SER A 352 8.16 27.94 -4.48
N PHE A 353 7.79 28.18 -3.22
CA PHE A 353 7.60 29.53 -2.68
C PHE A 353 8.91 30.31 -2.59
N LEU A 354 9.98 29.69 -2.09
CA LEU A 354 11.30 30.31 -2.04
C LEU A 354 11.77 30.75 -3.43
N ARG A 355 11.57 29.90 -4.45
CA ARG A 355 11.89 30.20 -5.85
C ARG A 355 11.14 31.43 -6.35
N ILE A 356 9.84 31.56 -6.06
CA ILE A 356 9.06 32.76 -6.41
C ILE A 356 9.66 34.00 -5.77
N GLY A 357 10.02 33.93 -4.49
CA GLY A 357 10.67 35.04 -3.77
C GLY A 357 12.03 35.44 -4.38
N LEU A 358 12.89 34.46 -4.70
CA LEU A 358 14.20 34.70 -5.30
C LEU A 358 14.09 35.30 -6.70
N ILE A 359 13.17 34.79 -7.52
CA ILE A 359 12.89 35.36 -8.84
C ILE A 359 12.35 36.78 -8.68
N SER A 360 11.40 37.02 -7.78
CA SER A 360 10.87 38.37 -7.53
C SER A 360 11.97 39.35 -7.12
N LEU A 361 12.91 38.93 -6.25
CA LEU A 361 14.05 39.74 -5.86
C LEU A 361 14.96 40.05 -7.06
N SER A 362 15.23 39.05 -7.89
CA SER A 362 16.04 39.19 -9.11
C SER A 362 15.41 40.18 -10.10
N LEU A 363 14.10 40.07 -10.35
CA LEU A 363 13.40 40.95 -11.29
C LEU A 363 13.20 42.37 -10.75
N ASN A 364 12.94 42.53 -9.45
CA ASN A 364 12.79 43.85 -8.82
C ASN A 364 14.07 44.69 -8.93
N ARG A 365 15.25 44.06 -8.87
CA ARG A 365 16.53 44.75 -9.08
C ARG A 365 16.68 45.32 -10.50
N LEU A 366 16.03 44.70 -11.48
CA LEU A 366 16.10 45.10 -12.89
C LEU A 366 15.00 46.11 -13.26
N ALA A 367 13.83 46.04 -12.61
CA ALA A 367 12.65 46.84 -12.95
C ALA A 367 12.36 47.96 -11.92
N SER A 368 13.35 48.85 -11.69
CA SER A 368 13.31 49.91 -10.65
C SER A 368 12.08 50.85 -10.67
N HIS A 369 11.35 50.97 -11.79
CA HIS A 369 10.27 51.98 -11.94
C HIS A 369 8.84 51.41 -12.15
N ARG A 370 8.59 50.09 -12.13
CA ARG A 370 7.27 49.49 -12.46
C ARG A 370 6.84 48.31 -11.56
N ASN A 371 7.00 48.45 -10.24
CA ASN A 371 6.78 47.37 -9.27
C ASN A 371 5.36 46.75 -9.29
N LEU A 372 4.31 47.54 -9.57
CA LEU A 372 2.92 47.03 -9.53
C LEU A 372 2.60 46.06 -10.69
N TYR A 373 3.06 46.38 -11.90
CA TYR A 373 2.89 45.52 -13.07
C TYR A 373 3.73 44.25 -12.97
N LEU A 374 4.94 44.35 -12.40
CA LEU A 374 5.80 43.20 -12.17
C LEU A 374 5.20 42.21 -11.18
N PHE A 375 4.58 42.70 -10.11
CA PHE A 375 3.87 41.87 -9.14
C PHE A 375 2.70 41.11 -9.80
N SER A 376 1.85 41.81 -10.56
CA SER A 376 0.74 41.18 -11.28
C SER A 376 1.22 40.12 -12.28
N TYR A 377 2.29 40.40 -13.03
CA TYR A 377 2.93 39.46 -13.94
C TYR A 377 3.43 38.19 -13.22
N LEU A 378 4.12 38.34 -12.09
CA LEU A 378 4.62 37.20 -11.29
C LEU A 378 3.49 36.36 -10.70
N CYS A 379 2.41 37.01 -10.26
CA CYS A 379 1.24 36.29 -9.74
C CYS A 379 0.60 35.40 -10.81
N VAL A 380 0.42 35.90 -12.04
CA VAL A 380 -0.20 35.13 -13.12
C VAL A 380 0.73 34.02 -13.62
N THR A 381 2.04 34.29 -13.74
CA THR A 381 3.00 33.35 -14.33
C THR A 381 3.51 32.26 -13.38
N GLU A 382 3.59 32.54 -12.07
CA GLU A 382 4.16 31.61 -11.09
C GLU A 382 3.21 31.26 -9.95
N LEU A 383 2.52 32.24 -9.35
CA LEU A 383 1.67 31.98 -8.17
C LEU A 383 0.41 31.20 -8.53
N VAL A 384 -0.31 31.58 -9.58
CA VAL A 384 -1.55 30.91 -10.02
C VAL A 384 -1.29 29.43 -10.41
N PRO A 385 -0.28 29.11 -11.24
CA PRO A 385 0.06 27.71 -11.53
C PRO A 385 0.48 26.93 -10.28
N LEU A 386 1.22 27.55 -9.35
CA LEU A 386 1.63 26.90 -8.11
C LEU A 386 0.42 26.56 -7.22
N LEU A 387 -0.49 27.51 -7.00
CA LEU A 387 -1.70 27.29 -6.19
C LEU A 387 -2.60 26.22 -6.80
N THR A 388 -2.75 26.24 -8.13
CA THR A 388 -3.50 25.21 -8.86
C THR A 388 -2.84 23.84 -8.69
N GLY A 389 -1.51 23.76 -8.79
CA GLY A 389 -0.75 22.53 -8.57
C GLY A 389 -0.89 21.98 -7.15
N ILE A 390 -0.83 22.84 -6.13
CA ILE A 390 -1.03 22.43 -4.73
C ILE A 390 -2.44 21.87 -4.52
N LYS A 391 -3.47 22.49 -5.08
CA LYS A 391 -4.86 22.02 -4.97
C LYS A 391 -5.10 20.67 -5.65
N VAL A 392 -4.33 20.34 -6.68
CA VAL A 392 -4.39 19.02 -7.35
C VAL A 392 -3.62 17.95 -6.55
N LEU A 393 -2.61 18.37 -5.78
CA LEU A 393 -1.73 17.48 -5.03
C LEU A 393 -2.26 17.13 -3.62
N LEU A 394 -2.96 18.07 -2.98
CA LEU A 394 -3.71 17.88 -1.73
C LEU A 394 -5.08 17.27 -2.00
#